data_AF-A0A7C4BB55-F1
#
_entry.id   AF-A0A7C4BB55-F1
#
_cell.length_a   1.000
_cell.length_b   1.000
_cell.length_c   1.000
_cell.angle_alpha   90.00
_cell.angle_beta   90.00
_cell.angle_gamma   90.00
#
_symmetry.space_group_name_H-M   'P 1'
#
loop_
_entity.id
_entity.type
_entity.pdbx_description
1 polymer ?
#
loop_
_entity_poly.entity_id
_entity_poly.type
_entity_poly.pdbx_seq_one_letter_code
_entity_poly.pdbx_strand_id
1 'polypeptide(L)' 'MSAVISVRVPREVKEILEEEGVDVSREVRAFLEELAWRIKVRRQVEKWDRLLAGVKPSREGFAVESVREDRESH' A
#
# COMPACT_ATOMS: atom_id res chain seq x y z
N MET A 1 -6.41 13.14 -14.23
CA MET A 1 -7.65 12.49 -14.72
C MET A 1 -8.34 11.84 -13.54
N SER A 2 -9.66 12.00 -13.42
CA SER A 2 -10.48 11.38 -12.37
C SER A 2 -11.61 10.56 -13.02
N ALA A 3 -12.08 9.52 -12.34
CA ALA A 3 -13.25 8.73 -12.73
C ALA A 3 -14.37 8.92 -11.70
N VAL A 4 -15.63 8.81 -12.14
CA VAL A 4 -16.80 8.90 -11.26
C VAL A 4 -17.25 7.49 -10.89
N ILE A 5 -17.49 7.26 -9.60
CA ILE A 5 -18.07 6.02 -9.08
C ILE A 5 -19.40 6.40 -8.41
N SER A 6 -20.51 5.84 -8.91
CA SER A 6 -21.84 6.04 -8.34
C SER A 6 -22.29 4.75 -7.66
N VAL A 7 -22.57 4.81 -6.35
CA VAL A 7 -23.03 3.66 -5.56
C VAL A 7 -24.42 3.96 -5.01
N ARG A 8 -25.35 3.04 -5.18
CA ARG A 8 -26.68 3.13 -4.56
C ARG A 8 -26.59 2.65 -3.12
N VAL A 9 -27.08 3.47 -2.21
CA VAL A 9 -27.18 3.17 -0.77
C VAL A 9 -28.63 3.22 -0.33
N PRO A 10 -29.01 2.54 0.77
CA PRO A 10 -30.30 2.73 1.42
C PRO A 10 -30.53 4.21 1.75
N ARG A 11 -31.78 4.66 1.65
CA ARG A 11 -32.14 6.07 1.88
C ARG A 11 -31.82 6.52 3.31
N GLU A 12 -32.12 5.66 4.29
CA GLU A 12 -31.83 5.89 5.71
C GLU A 12 -30.34 6.19 5.98
N VAL A 13 -29.42 5.51 5.27
CA VAL A 13 -27.98 5.71 5.44
C VAL A 13 -27.58 7.10 4.95
N LYS A 14 -28.12 7.52 3.81
CA LYS A 14 -27.86 8.85 3.27
C LYS A 14 -28.39 9.93 4.22
N GLU A 15 -29.59 9.76 4.75
CA GLU A 15 -30.23 10.71 5.66
C GLU A 15 -29.41 10.90 6.94
N ILE A 16 -28.98 9.81 7.60
CA ILE A 16 -28.12 9.87 8.79
C ILE A 16 -26.80 10.62 8.50
N LEU A 17 -26.16 10.33 7.37
CA LEU A 17 -24.90 10.99 7.01
C LEU A 17 -25.07 12.48 6.74
N GLU A 18 -26.20 12.88 6.14
CA GLU A 18 -26.53 14.29 5.91
C GLU A 18 -26.87 15.03 7.21
N GLU A 19 -27.64 14.40 8.11
CA GLU A 19 -28.01 14.95 9.42
C GLU A 19 -26.78 15.22 10.31
N GLU A 20 -25.81 14.31 10.30
CA GLU A 20 -24.55 14.44 11.05
C GLU A 20 -23.52 15.33 10.32
N GLY A 21 -23.86 15.89 9.15
CA GLY A 21 -22.98 16.79 8.40
C GLY A 21 -21.72 16.11 7.84
N VAL A 22 -21.80 14.82 7.53
CA VAL A 22 -20.65 14.03 7.05
C VAL A 22 -20.36 14.37 5.58
N ASP A 23 -19.10 14.72 5.29
CA ASP A 23 -18.61 14.83 3.92
C ASP A 23 -18.37 13.44 3.32
N VAL A 24 -19.44 12.84 2.80
CA VAL A 24 -19.41 11.51 2.17
C VAL A 24 -18.37 11.44 1.04
N SER A 25 -18.17 12.53 0.29
CA SER A 25 -17.21 12.54 -0.81
C SER A 25 -15.77 12.42 -0.31
N ARG A 26 -15.44 13.12 0.78
CA ARG A 26 -14.13 13.02 1.42
C ARG A 26 -13.91 11.64 2.03
N GLU A 27 -14.89 11.14 2.80
CA GLU A 27 -14.78 9.83 3.48
C GLU A 27 -14.62 8.69 2.47
N VAL A 28 -15.46 8.65 1.43
CA VAL A 28 -15.38 7.62 0.39
C VAL A 28 -14.07 7.71 -0.37
N ARG A 29 -13.60 8.91 -0.70
CA ARG A 29 -12.30 9.10 -1.38
C ARG A 29 -11.15 8.59 -0.53
N ALA A 30 -11.08 8.98 0.74
CA ALA A 30 -10.02 8.57 1.65
C ALA A 30 -10.00 7.04 1.81
N PHE A 31 -11.18 6.43 1.99
CA PHE A 31 -11.32 4.99 2.08
C PHE A 31 -10.85 4.27 0.80
N LEU A 32 -11.26 4.74 -0.38
CA LEU A 32 -10.87 4.12 -1.66
C LEU A 32 -9.37 4.28 -1.96
N GLU A 33 -8.78 5.43 -1.62
CA GLU A 33 -7.34 5.67 -1.77
C GLU A 33 -6.52 4.74 -0.86
N GLU A 34 -6.94 4.61 0.40
CA GLU A 34 -6.29 3.69 1.34
C GLU A 34 -6.43 2.23 0.88
N LEU A 35 -7.62 1.83 0.45
CA LEU A 35 -7.87 0.49 -0.06
C LEU A 35 -6.99 0.19 -1.29
N ALA A 36 -6.91 1.12 -2.23
CA ALA A 36 -6.06 1.00 -3.41
C ALA A 36 -4.58 0.89 -3.04
N TRP A 37 -4.13 1.67 -2.05
CA TRP A 37 -2.77 1.58 -1.53
C TRP A 37 -2.47 0.20 -0.92
N ARG A 38 -3.35 -0.31 -0.05
CA ARG A 38 -3.21 -1.64 0.57
C ARG A 38 -3.12 -2.75 -0.48
N ILE A 39 -3.94 -2.68 -1.53
CA ILE A 39 -3.90 -3.64 -2.65
C ILE A 39 -2.56 -3.56 -3.40
N LYS A 40 -2.06 -2.34 -3.68
CA LYS A 40 -0.77 -2.15 -4.34
C LYS A 40 0.37 -2.74 -3.51
N VAL A 41 0.44 -2.43 -2.21
CA VAL A 41 1.47 -2.96 -1.31
C VAL A 41 1.46 -4.48 -1.30
N ARG A 42 0.28 -5.09 -1.14
CA ARG A 42 0.15 -6.56 -1.14
C ARG A 42 0.69 -7.19 -2.42
N ARG A 43 0.29 -6.67 -3.58
CA ARG A 43 0.77 -7.15 -4.89
C ARG A 43 2.28 -7.02 -5.03
N GLN A 44 2.87 -5.95 -4.49
CA GLN A 44 4.32 -5.74 -4.53
C GLN A 44 5.02 -6.75 -3.63
N VAL A 45 4.57 -6.95 -2.39
CA VAL A 45 5.15 -7.98 -1.49
C VAL A 45 5.10 -9.37 -2.14
N GLU A 46 3.93 -9.79 -2.66
CA GLU A 46 3.78 -11.09 -3.34
C GLU A 46 4.66 -11.23 -4.58
N LYS A 47 4.98 -10.12 -5.26
CA LYS A 47 5.91 -10.11 -6.39
C LYS A 47 7.35 -10.30 -5.91
N TRP A 48 7.73 -9.64 -4.83
CA TRP A 48 9.06 -9.75 -4.24
C TRP A 48 9.30 -11.16 -3.70
N ASP A 49 8.33 -11.72 -2.98
CA ASP A 49 8.39 -13.09 -2.47
C ASP A 49 8.62 -14.09 -3.61
N ARG A 50 7.91 -13.94 -4.73
CA ARG A 50 8.11 -14.79 -5.91
C ARG A 50 9.48 -14.63 -6.56
N LEU A 51 9.99 -13.39 -6.66
CA LEU A 51 11.32 -13.15 -7.22
C LEU A 51 12.43 -13.69 -6.33
N LEU A 52 12.23 -13.64 -5.01
CA LEU A 52 13.22 -14.06 -4.01
C LEU A 52 13.07 -15.53 -3.59
N ALA A 53 12.03 -16.23 -4.04
CA ALA A 53 11.71 -17.60 -3.63
C ALA A 53 12.87 -18.60 -3.81
N GLY A 54 13.76 -18.37 -4.79
CA GLY A 54 14.93 -19.19 -5.05
C GLY A 54 16.26 -18.61 -4.56
N VAL A 55 16.26 -17.45 -3.89
CA VAL A 55 17.47 -16.73 -3.50
C VAL A 55 17.86 -17.14 -2.08
N LYS A 56 19.08 -17.69 -1.92
CA LYS A 56 19.65 -17.92 -0.58
C LYS A 56 19.95 -16.58 0.07
N PRO A 57 19.42 -16.30 1.28
CA PRO A 57 19.77 -15.08 2.02
C PRO A 57 21.28 -15.01 2.26
N SER A 58 21.83 -13.80 2.20
CA SER A 58 23.22 -13.57 2.57
C SER A 58 23.43 -13.83 4.07
N ARG A 59 24.65 -14.18 4.46
CA ARG A 59 25.01 -14.30 5.87
C ARG A 59 24.84 -12.96 6.59
N GLU A 60 24.52 -13.00 7.87
CA GLU A 60 24.50 -11.80 8.71
C GLU A 60 25.87 -11.10 8.66
N GLY A 61 25.87 -9.77 8.58
CA GLY A 61 27.10 -8.98 8.45
C GLY A 61 27.73 -8.92 7.06
N PHE A 62 27.25 -9.70 6.07
CA PHE A 62 27.82 -9.76 4.72
C PHE A 62 27.99 -8.37 4.09
N ALA A 63 26.94 -7.55 4.14
CA ALA A 63 26.99 -6.21 3.56
C ALA A 63 28.03 -5.30 4.22
N VAL A 64 28.18 -5.38 5.56
CA VAL A 64 29.14 -4.56 6.30
C VAL A 64 30.58 -4.98 5.98
N GLU A 65 30.81 -6.29 5.92
CA GLU A 65 32.10 -6.88 5.55
C GLU A 65 32.47 -6.51 4.12
N SER A 66 31.58 -6.70 3.14
CA SER A 66 31.86 -6.38 1.73
C SER A 66 32.18 -4.90 1.51
N VAL A 67 31.47 -3.98 2.17
CA VAL A 67 31.75 -2.54 2.05
C VAL A 67 33.08 -2.17 2.70
N ARG A 68 33.44 -2.83 3.81
CA ARG A 68 34.70 -2.59 4.50
C ARG A 68 35.89 -3.12 3.69
N GLU A 69 35.78 -4.32 3.15
CA GLU A 69 36.77 -4.93 2.26
C GLU A 69 37.04 -4.05 1.03
N ASP A 70 35.99 -3.55 0.38
CA ASP A 70 36.11 -2.67 -0.81
C ASP A 70 36.78 -1.33 -0.47
N ARG A 71 36.50 -0.77 0.71
CA ARG A 71 37.13 0.48 1.18
C ARG A 71 38.60 0.29 1.57
N GLU A 72 38.94 -0.80 2.21
CA GLU A 72 40.30 -1.07 2.73
C GLU A 72 41.25 -1.61 1.65
N SER A 73 40.73 -1.97 0.47
CA SER A 73 41.51 -2.44 -0.68
C SER A 73 41.93 -1.33 -1.67
N HIS A 74 41.65 -0.07 -1.33
CA HIS A 74 42.09 1.16 -2.03
C HIS A 74 43.01 2.01 -1.15
#